data_AF-A0A850QTM5-F1
#
_entry.id   AF-A0A850QTM5-F1
#
_cell.length_a   1.000
_cell.length_b   1.000
_cell.length_c   1.000
_cell.angle_alpha   90.00
_cell.angle_beta   90.00
_cell.angle_gamma   90.00
#
_symmetry.space_group_name_H-M   'P 1'
#
loop_
_entity.id
_entity.type
_entity.pdbx_description
1 polymer ?
#
loop_
_entity_poly.entity_id
_entity_poly.type
_entity_poly.pdbx_seq_one_letter_code
_entity_poly.pdbx_strand_id
1 'polypeptide(L)'
;MRYFIILLWLLLSSNNVFAAKHSLNTQSFIDSMDVGRYNVANNHTDKSFCIKNNCTIRFNKTFDTIPVVFLMNTVNFNDENDQPSALMIKSITKSSVTFQQVMAPDYKKPKNVIPKPMTLINYLAVEKGAYKLPNNSYVIVNSIRTNKFQYKFGLKSKGFKKPSNYNKWELVNLHSYSTGIDLKEKPGVLHQKQTANNDMWLTTTVANVDKNKFSIALEKSEIDGYKEKSKRQIPSKEETIGFLAGVGDFSYQDLRMLFGLQKTKDTLQLKDPITSGCGNYVDFTPPFNSIPFIF
;
A
#
# COMPACT_ATOMS: atom_id res chain seq x y z
N MET A 1 54.37 -27.95 14.78
CA MET A 1 53.66 -26.75 15.26
C MET A 1 53.97 -25.58 14.34
N ARG A 2 53.01 -25.17 13.50
CA ARG A 2 53.00 -23.86 12.83
C ARG A 2 51.54 -23.45 12.68
N TYR A 3 51.16 -22.43 13.45
CA TYR A 3 49.85 -21.78 13.38
C TYR A 3 49.86 -20.84 12.16
N PHE A 4 48.88 -20.98 11.27
CA PHE A 4 48.56 -19.98 10.26
C PHE A 4 47.34 -19.19 10.75
N ILE A 5 47.58 -17.97 11.23
CA ILE A 5 46.54 -17.00 11.58
C ILE A 5 46.23 -16.23 10.29
N ILE A 6 45.07 -16.47 9.70
CA ILE A 6 44.53 -15.63 8.62
C ILE A 6 43.74 -14.51 9.29
N LEU A 7 44.34 -13.32 9.35
CA LEU A 7 43.66 -12.06 9.65
C LEU A 7 42.78 -11.69 8.45
N LEU A 8 41.48 -11.98 8.54
CA LEU A 8 40.49 -11.44 7.62
C LEU A 8 40.05 -10.05 8.13
N TRP A 9 40.58 -9.01 7.48
CA TRP A 9 40.11 -7.64 7.63
C TRP A 9 38.65 -7.52 7.15
N LEU A 10 37.70 -7.45 8.08
CA LEU A 10 36.35 -6.98 7.82
C LEU A 10 36.36 -5.45 7.79
N LEU A 11 36.54 -4.89 6.59
CA LEU A 11 36.14 -3.52 6.29
C LEU A 11 34.61 -3.46 6.35
N LEU A 12 34.09 -3.04 7.51
CA LEU A 12 32.75 -2.50 7.68
C LEU A 12 32.67 -1.19 6.87
N SER A 13 32.43 -1.31 5.56
CA SER A 13 31.81 -0.22 4.81
C SER A 13 30.30 -0.32 5.05
N SER A 14 29.75 0.81 5.50
CA SER A 14 28.36 1.02 5.85
C SER A 14 27.41 0.79 4.68
N ASN A 15 27.04 -0.45 4.45
CA ASN A 15 25.83 -0.84 3.73
C ASN A 15 25.04 -1.78 4.65
N ASN A 16 24.21 -1.19 5.51
CA ASN A 16 23.15 -1.93 6.20
C ASN A 16 22.11 -2.38 5.17
N VAL A 17 22.46 -3.37 4.35
CA VAL A 17 21.48 -4.26 3.75
C VAL A 17 21.09 -5.19 4.88
N PHE A 18 20.04 -4.83 5.61
CA PHE A 18 19.30 -5.81 6.40
C PHE A 18 19.01 -6.97 5.45
N ALA A 19 19.66 -8.11 5.67
CA ALA A 19 19.36 -9.32 4.95
C ALA A 19 17.86 -9.54 5.07
N ALA A 20 17.13 -9.43 3.96
CA ALA A 20 15.71 -9.70 3.93
C ALA A 20 15.49 -11.11 4.50
N LYS A 21 14.56 -11.26 5.45
CA LYS A 21 14.17 -12.57 5.98
C LYS A 21 13.68 -13.38 4.79
N HIS A 22 14.54 -14.25 4.29
CA HIS A 22 14.25 -15.12 3.16
C HIS A 22 13.83 -16.45 3.75
N SER A 23 12.54 -16.73 3.70
CA SER A 23 11.99 -17.98 4.23
C SER A 23 11.21 -18.72 3.16
N LEU A 24 11.51 -20.01 3.07
CA LEU A 24 11.07 -20.90 2.01
C LEU A 24 9.77 -21.65 2.37
N ASN A 25 9.12 -21.32 3.49
CA ASN A 25 7.90 -21.99 3.94
C ASN A 25 6.75 -21.02 4.22
N THR A 26 5.52 -21.49 4.00
CA THR A 26 4.28 -20.74 4.20
C THR A 26 4.10 -20.26 5.64
N GLN A 27 4.50 -21.09 6.60
CA GLN A 27 4.36 -20.79 8.02
C GLN A 27 5.08 -19.50 8.39
N SER A 28 6.26 -19.24 7.81
CA SER A 28 6.99 -18.01 8.07
C SER A 28 6.32 -16.73 7.57
N PHE A 29 5.50 -16.80 6.52
CA PHE A 29 4.69 -15.67 6.08
C PHE A 29 3.52 -15.43 7.03
N ILE A 30 2.87 -16.52 7.47
CA ILE A 30 1.82 -16.48 8.48
C ILE A 30 2.37 -15.89 9.79
N ASP A 31 3.53 -16.37 10.24
CA ASP A 31 4.21 -15.90 11.44
C ASP A 31 4.74 -14.47 11.28
N SER A 32 4.90 -13.97 10.06
CA SER A 32 5.31 -12.59 9.78
C SER A 32 4.15 -11.62 9.56
N MET A 33 2.89 -12.08 9.55
CA MET A 33 1.72 -11.23 9.31
C MET A 33 0.73 -11.16 10.49
N ASP A 34 0.03 -10.04 10.61
CA ASP A 34 -1.18 -9.88 11.41
C ASP A 34 -2.26 -9.30 10.50
N VAL A 35 -3.43 -9.94 10.48
CA VAL A 35 -4.59 -9.55 9.68
C VAL A 35 -5.78 -9.41 10.60
N GLY A 36 -6.58 -8.37 10.39
CA GLY A 36 -7.73 -8.15 11.24
C GLY A 36 -8.65 -7.05 10.74
N ARG A 37 -9.65 -6.77 11.57
CA ARG A 37 -10.64 -5.73 11.32
C ARG A 37 -10.78 -4.85 12.54
N TYR A 38 -10.57 -3.56 12.33
CA TYR A 38 -10.86 -2.52 13.30
C TYR A 38 -12.30 -2.03 13.11
N ASN A 39 -13.08 -2.05 14.18
CA ASN A 39 -14.44 -1.50 14.19
C ASN A 39 -14.45 -0.21 15.03
N VAL A 40 -14.72 0.92 14.37
CA VAL A 40 -14.78 2.24 15.02
C VAL A 40 -15.83 2.25 16.13
N ALA A 41 -17.00 1.65 15.88
CA ALA A 41 -18.11 1.64 16.83
C ALA A 41 -17.82 0.82 18.11
N ASN A 42 -16.88 -0.12 18.06
CA ASN A 42 -16.46 -0.89 19.24
C ASN A 42 -15.49 -0.11 20.13
N ASN A 43 -14.82 0.91 19.58
CA ASN A 43 -13.77 1.66 20.28
C ASN A 43 -14.21 3.10 20.61
N HIS A 44 -15.18 3.63 19.87
CA HIS A 44 -15.62 5.02 19.95
C HIS A 44 -17.14 5.12 19.78
N THR A 45 -17.78 5.97 20.58
CA THR A 45 -19.21 6.26 20.49
C THR A 45 -19.55 7.09 19.24
N ASP A 46 -18.67 8.02 18.86
CA ASP A 46 -18.79 8.81 17.63
C ASP A 46 -18.21 8.02 16.45
N LYS A 47 -19.08 7.58 15.52
CA LYS A 47 -18.65 6.89 14.29
C LYS A 47 -17.72 7.73 13.42
N SER A 48 -17.76 9.06 13.53
CA SER A 48 -16.87 10.00 12.84
C SER A 48 -15.55 10.26 13.57
N PHE A 49 -15.27 9.56 14.66
CA PHE A 49 -14.08 9.80 15.49
C PHE A 49 -12.78 9.74 14.68
N CYS A 50 -12.60 8.72 13.82
CA CYS A 50 -11.39 8.59 12.99
C CYS A 50 -11.26 9.62 11.88
N ILE A 51 -12.31 10.41 11.60
CA ILE A 51 -12.21 11.58 10.71
C ILE A 51 -11.58 12.76 11.48
N LYS A 52 -12.06 12.99 12.70
CA LYS A 52 -11.68 14.14 13.54
C LYS A 52 -10.35 13.94 14.27
N ASN A 53 -10.02 12.69 14.59
CA ASN A 53 -8.91 12.30 15.45
C ASN A 53 -8.12 11.15 14.85
N ASN A 54 -6.92 10.94 15.40
CA ASN A 54 -6.14 9.74 15.11
C ASN A 54 -6.78 8.51 15.79
N CYS A 55 -6.90 7.44 15.03
CA CYS A 55 -7.28 6.11 15.49
C CYS A 55 -6.06 5.19 15.53
N THR A 56 -6.07 4.23 16.44
CA THR A 56 -4.96 3.29 16.62
C THR A 56 -5.48 1.86 16.58
N ILE A 57 -4.89 1.04 15.70
CA ILE A 57 -5.05 -0.42 15.70
C ILE A 57 -3.88 -0.99 16.48
N ARG A 58 -4.17 -1.79 17.52
CA ARG A 58 -3.17 -2.64 18.19
C ARG A 58 -3.13 -3.98 17.47
N PHE A 59 -1.94 -4.43 17.12
CA PHE A 59 -1.75 -5.72 16.49
C PHE A 59 -1.93 -6.85 17.51
N ASN A 60 -2.35 -8.03 17.04
CA ASN A 60 -2.52 -9.21 17.90
C ASN A 60 -1.18 -9.79 18.40
N LYS A 61 -0.07 -9.31 17.84
CA LYS A 61 1.30 -9.67 18.22
C LYS A 61 2.21 -8.45 18.18
N THR A 62 3.38 -8.59 18.81
CA THR A 62 4.48 -7.64 18.62
C THR A 62 5.44 -8.21 17.59
N PHE A 63 5.70 -7.46 16.52
CA PHE A 63 6.63 -7.84 15.46
C PHE A 63 8.10 -7.68 15.89
N ASP A 64 9.01 -8.43 15.28
CA ASP A 64 10.45 -8.28 15.53
C ASP A 64 10.96 -6.95 14.95
N THR A 65 10.39 -6.56 13.81
CA THR A 65 10.68 -5.31 13.09
C THR A 65 9.43 -4.46 12.90
N ILE A 66 9.59 -3.17 12.55
CA ILE A 66 8.42 -2.35 12.20
C ILE A 66 7.78 -2.93 10.92
N PRO A 67 6.53 -3.39 10.96
CA PRO A 67 5.88 -4.01 9.81
C PRO A 67 5.54 -2.98 8.74
N VAL A 68 5.29 -3.45 7.52
CA VAL A 68 4.59 -2.71 6.47
C VAL A 68 3.10 -2.92 6.68
N VAL A 69 2.34 -1.83 6.70
CA VAL A 69 0.90 -1.85 7.02
C VAL A 69 0.08 -1.39 5.83
N PHE A 70 -0.97 -2.15 5.54
CA PHE A 70 -1.98 -1.82 4.55
C PHE A 70 -3.33 -1.70 5.24
N LEU A 71 -3.96 -0.53 5.13
CA LEU A 71 -5.29 -0.24 5.62
C LEU A 71 -6.26 -0.19 4.44
N MET A 72 -7.32 -0.97 4.52
CA MET A 72 -8.35 -1.04 3.49
C MET A 72 -9.59 -0.30 3.96
N ASN A 73 -10.10 0.56 3.09
CA ASN A 73 -11.38 1.20 3.25
C ASN A 73 -12.51 0.17 3.10
N THR A 74 -13.58 0.35 3.87
CA THR A 74 -14.86 -0.26 3.53
C THR A 74 -15.68 0.76 2.77
N VAL A 75 -16.16 0.37 1.60
CA VAL A 75 -17.06 1.19 0.77
C VAL A 75 -18.48 0.67 0.92
N ASN A 76 -19.45 1.58 0.98
CA ASN A 76 -20.85 1.24 0.89
C ASN A 76 -21.32 1.51 -0.55
N PHE A 77 -21.51 0.47 -1.34
CA PHE A 77 -21.89 0.57 -2.75
C PHE A 77 -23.29 1.18 -2.98
N ASN A 78 -24.11 1.27 -1.93
CA ASN A 78 -25.47 1.81 -2.04
C ASN A 78 -25.54 3.33 -1.81
N ASP A 79 -24.41 4.00 -1.58
CA ASP A 79 -24.38 5.45 -1.31
C ASP A 79 -23.44 6.17 -2.29
N GLU A 80 -24.01 6.64 -3.40
CA GLU A 80 -23.29 7.41 -4.42
C GLU A 80 -22.92 8.84 -3.96
N ASN A 81 -23.36 9.25 -2.76
CA ASN A 81 -23.09 10.55 -2.19
C ASN A 81 -21.90 10.55 -1.20
N ASP A 82 -21.16 9.44 -1.11
CA ASP A 82 -19.97 9.36 -0.26
C ASP A 82 -18.84 10.24 -0.80
N GLN A 83 -18.27 11.09 0.07
CA GLN A 83 -17.11 11.89 -0.26
C GLN A 83 -15.85 11.01 -0.36
N PRO A 84 -15.03 11.18 -1.42
CA PRO A 84 -13.76 10.49 -1.52
C PRO A 84 -12.92 10.73 -0.26
N SER A 85 -12.48 9.64 0.36
CA SER A 85 -11.67 9.66 1.58
C SER A 85 -10.64 8.54 1.57
N ALA A 86 -9.60 8.67 2.39
CA ALA A 86 -8.47 7.75 2.43
C ALA A 86 -8.01 7.56 3.86
N LEU A 87 -7.56 6.35 4.17
CA LEU A 87 -6.93 6.04 5.44
C LEU A 87 -5.45 6.42 5.36
N MET A 88 -5.06 7.49 6.05
CA MET A 88 -3.70 7.99 6.09
C MET A 88 -2.99 7.51 7.35
N ILE A 89 -1.99 6.64 7.16
CA ILE A 89 -1.08 6.22 8.22
C ILE A 89 -0.28 7.43 8.71
N LYS A 90 -0.27 7.62 10.03
CA LYS A 90 0.48 8.67 10.73
C LYS A 90 1.77 8.12 11.34
N SER A 91 1.71 6.94 11.94
CA SER A 91 2.87 6.26 12.52
C SER A 91 2.64 4.75 12.63
N ILE A 92 3.74 3.99 12.64
CA ILE A 92 3.74 2.53 12.81
C ILE A 92 4.79 2.18 13.86
N THR A 93 4.41 1.35 14.81
CA THR A 93 5.32 0.72 15.78
C THR A 93 5.31 -0.79 15.58
N LYS A 94 6.12 -1.53 16.34
CA LYS A 94 6.11 -2.99 16.34
C LYS A 94 4.79 -3.61 16.81
N SER A 95 3.91 -2.85 17.44
CA SER A 95 2.69 -3.36 18.09
C SER A 95 1.42 -2.58 17.71
N SER A 96 1.53 -1.52 16.91
CA SER A 96 0.37 -0.73 16.51
C SER A 96 0.60 0.09 15.24
N VAL A 97 -0.50 0.47 14.61
CA VAL A 97 -0.54 1.52 13.58
C VAL A 97 -1.49 2.61 14.03
N THR A 98 -1.07 3.86 13.89
CA THR A 98 -1.92 5.04 14.07
C THR A 98 -2.24 5.64 12.71
N PHE A 99 -3.51 5.94 12.47
CA PHE A 99 -4.00 6.45 11.20
C PHE A 99 -5.14 7.45 11.42
N GLN A 100 -5.53 8.14 10.36
CA GLN A 100 -6.71 9.00 10.33
C GLN A 100 -7.44 8.79 9.00
N GLN A 101 -8.76 8.78 9.02
CA GLN A 101 -9.55 8.90 7.81
C GLN A 101 -9.55 10.37 7.38
N VAL A 102 -8.90 10.67 6.27
CA VAL A 102 -8.85 12.04 5.74
C VAL A 102 -9.84 12.13 4.60
N MET A 103 -10.55 13.25 4.51
CA MET A 103 -11.41 13.57 3.37
C MET A 103 -10.59 14.22 2.25
N ALA A 104 -10.84 13.84 1.00
CA ALA A 104 -10.20 14.48 -0.13
C ALA A 104 -10.59 15.96 -0.19
N PRO A 105 -9.68 16.86 -0.63
CA PRO A 105 -10.03 18.27 -0.83
C PRO A 105 -11.24 18.39 -1.77
N ASP A 106 -12.23 19.20 -1.41
CA ASP A 106 -13.61 19.07 -1.92
C ASP A 106 -14.24 20.39 -2.41
N TYR A 107 -13.43 21.37 -2.79
CA TYR A 107 -13.91 22.71 -3.14
C TYR A 107 -14.99 22.76 -4.25
N LYS A 108 -14.97 21.85 -5.23
CA LYS A 108 -16.01 21.73 -6.29
C LYS A 108 -16.95 20.55 -6.09
N LYS A 109 -16.96 19.97 -4.90
CA LYS A 109 -17.79 18.81 -4.59
C LYS A 109 -19.28 19.21 -4.68
N PRO A 110 -20.13 18.41 -5.34
CA PRO A 110 -21.57 18.62 -5.33
C PRO A 110 -22.13 18.69 -3.91
N LYS A 111 -23.17 19.51 -3.68
CA LYS A 111 -23.73 19.75 -2.33
C LYS A 111 -24.24 18.49 -1.63
N ASN A 112 -24.70 17.52 -2.41
CA ASN A 112 -25.21 16.23 -1.92
C ASN A 112 -24.11 15.29 -1.46
N VAL A 113 -22.84 15.48 -1.89
CA VAL A 113 -21.75 14.60 -1.49
C VAL A 113 -21.25 15.01 -0.10
N ILE A 114 -21.30 14.10 0.86
CA ILE A 114 -21.02 14.37 2.28
C ILE A 114 -19.95 13.41 2.84
N PRO A 115 -19.13 13.85 3.82
CA PRO A 115 -18.21 12.96 4.51
C PRO A 115 -18.94 11.77 5.13
N LYS A 116 -18.54 10.53 4.79
CA LYS A 116 -19.02 9.33 5.49
C LYS A 116 -17.88 8.69 6.28
N PRO A 117 -18.12 8.31 7.55
CA PRO A 117 -17.13 7.56 8.30
C PRO A 117 -16.99 6.12 7.81
N MET A 118 -15.74 5.68 7.63
CA MET A 118 -15.41 4.26 7.47
C MET A 118 -15.49 3.59 8.83
N THR A 119 -16.58 2.85 9.07
CA THR A 119 -16.84 2.23 10.38
C THR A 119 -16.10 0.91 10.57
N LEU A 120 -15.77 0.23 9.48
CA LEU A 120 -15.00 -1.01 9.48
C LEU A 120 -13.73 -0.79 8.65
N ILE A 121 -12.58 -1.15 9.21
CA ILE A 121 -11.28 -0.97 8.56
C ILE A 121 -10.55 -2.29 8.63
N ASN A 122 -10.37 -2.92 7.48
CA ASN A 122 -9.57 -4.12 7.36
C ASN A 122 -8.08 -3.72 7.33
N TYR A 123 -7.21 -4.50 7.96
CA TYR A 123 -5.78 -4.25 7.92
C TYR A 123 -4.98 -5.52 7.66
N LEU A 124 -3.82 -5.33 7.03
CA LEU A 124 -2.76 -6.31 6.88
C LEU A 124 -1.44 -5.65 7.32
N ALA A 125 -0.81 -6.20 8.35
CA ALA A 125 0.52 -5.79 8.80
C ALA A 125 1.49 -6.96 8.59
N VAL A 126 2.60 -6.74 7.88
CA VAL A 126 3.55 -7.82 7.56
C VAL A 126 4.99 -7.35 7.75
N GLU A 127 5.85 -8.20 8.31
CA GLU A 127 7.28 -7.93 8.31
C GLU A 127 7.85 -7.87 6.90
N LYS A 128 8.92 -7.10 6.72
CA LYS A 128 9.63 -7.05 5.45
C LYS A 128 10.34 -8.37 5.21
N GLY A 129 10.25 -8.87 3.99
CA GLY A 129 10.84 -10.15 3.64
C GLY A 129 10.37 -10.65 2.28
N ALA A 130 10.95 -11.77 1.88
CA ALA A 130 10.52 -12.49 0.70
C ALA A 130 10.14 -13.91 1.12
N TYR A 131 8.94 -14.31 0.73
CA TYR A 131 8.28 -15.49 1.25
C TYR A 131 7.85 -16.39 0.10
N LYS A 132 8.20 -17.67 0.21
CA LYS A 132 7.63 -18.72 -0.63
C LYS A 132 6.41 -19.31 0.06
N LEU A 133 5.30 -19.34 -0.67
CA LEU A 133 4.00 -19.85 -0.24
C LEU A 133 3.72 -21.20 -0.95
N PRO A 134 2.60 -21.90 -0.63
CA PRO A 134 2.21 -23.12 -1.33
C PRO A 134 1.98 -22.85 -2.83
N ASN A 135 1.88 -23.91 -3.64
CA ASN A 135 1.49 -23.82 -5.05
C ASN A 135 2.39 -22.92 -5.92
N ASN A 136 3.67 -22.77 -5.56
CA ASN A 136 4.61 -21.83 -6.21
C ASN A 136 4.13 -20.37 -6.17
N SER A 137 3.39 -20.00 -5.13
CA SER A 137 3.03 -18.61 -4.83
C SER A 137 4.21 -17.92 -4.13
N TYR A 138 4.39 -16.62 -4.38
CA TYR A 138 5.49 -15.83 -3.82
C TYR A 138 5.00 -14.45 -3.42
N VAL A 139 5.53 -13.93 -2.32
CA VAL A 139 5.26 -12.57 -1.84
C VAL A 139 6.55 -11.89 -1.42
N ILE A 140 6.75 -10.66 -1.88
CA ILE A 140 7.85 -9.78 -1.50
C ILE A 140 7.24 -8.55 -0.84
N VAL A 141 7.55 -8.34 0.45
CA VAL A 141 7.12 -7.19 1.23
C VAL A 141 8.32 -6.30 1.51
N ASN A 142 8.27 -5.05 1.08
CA ASN A 142 9.29 -4.07 1.43
C ASN A 142 8.76 -2.63 1.42
N SER A 143 9.66 -1.67 1.55
CA SER A 143 9.35 -0.26 1.47
C SER A 143 10.46 0.51 0.78
N ILE A 144 10.10 1.58 0.08
CA ILE A 144 11.04 2.55 -0.49
C ILE A 144 10.80 3.94 0.08
N ARG A 145 11.85 4.75 0.15
CA ARG A 145 11.75 6.18 0.44
C ARG A 145 11.85 6.94 -0.86
N THR A 146 10.91 7.84 -1.11
CA THR A 146 10.96 8.68 -2.31
C THR A 146 10.21 9.98 -2.07
N ASN A 147 10.61 11.04 -2.75
CA ASN A 147 9.80 12.25 -2.92
C ASN A 147 9.32 12.39 -4.38
N LYS A 148 9.59 11.41 -5.25
CA LYS A 148 9.12 11.41 -6.64
C LYS A 148 7.61 11.28 -6.66
N PHE A 149 6.96 12.13 -7.43
CA PHE A 149 5.50 12.19 -7.45
C PHE A 149 4.94 12.36 -8.85
N GLN A 150 3.73 11.83 -9.04
CA GLN A 150 2.90 12.05 -10.21
C GLN A 150 1.85 13.11 -9.90
N TYR A 151 1.66 14.04 -10.85
CA TYR A 151 0.62 15.05 -10.77
C TYR A 151 0.18 15.46 -12.18
N LYS A 152 -1.11 15.29 -12.47
CA LYS A 152 -1.70 15.63 -13.77
C LYS A 152 -2.22 17.07 -13.74
N PHE A 153 -1.31 18.04 -13.63
CA PHE A 153 -1.65 19.43 -13.89
C PHE A 153 -0.47 20.19 -14.48
N GLY A 154 -0.70 20.82 -15.63
CA GLY A 154 0.28 21.67 -16.28
C GLY A 154 0.60 22.88 -15.42
N LEU A 155 1.72 22.83 -14.71
CA LEU A 155 2.33 23.98 -14.04
C LEU A 155 2.93 24.96 -15.06
N LYS A 156 2.12 25.41 -16.03
CA LYS A 156 2.43 26.53 -16.92
C LYS A 156 1.90 27.80 -16.26
N SER A 157 2.58 28.29 -15.24
CA SER A 157 2.43 29.67 -14.77
C SER A 157 3.78 30.36 -14.86
N LYS A 158 3.79 31.61 -15.33
CA LYS A 158 4.98 32.47 -15.23
C LYS A 158 5.45 32.44 -13.76
N GLY A 159 6.67 31.96 -13.50
CA GLY A 159 7.27 31.90 -12.16
C GLY A 159 7.24 30.56 -11.42
N PHE A 160 6.53 29.52 -11.88
CA PHE A 160 6.59 28.20 -11.21
C PHE A 160 7.60 27.27 -11.90
N LYS A 161 8.74 27.02 -11.25
CA LYS A 161 9.73 26.04 -11.71
C LYS A 161 9.32 24.65 -11.26
N LYS A 162 9.08 23.75 -12.23
CA LYS A 162 8.81 22.34 -11.93
C LYS A 162 9.99 21.76 -11.13
N PRO A 163 9.76 21.16 -9.95
CA PRO A 163 10.83 20.56 -9.18
C PRO A 163 11.33 19.30 -9.92
N SER A 164 12.57 18.87 -9.64
CA SER A 164 13.20 17.75 -10.35
C SER A 164 12.50 16.40 -10.13
N ASN A 165 11.76 16.27 -9.02
CA ASN A 165 10.97 15.11 -8.62
C ASN A 165 9.54 15.08 -9.23
N TYR A 166 9.16 16.10 -10.02
CA TYR A 166 7.86 16.20 -10.69
C TYR A 166 7.71 15.20 -11.85
N ASN A 167 6.61 14.46 -11.86
CA ASN A 167 6.30 13.39 -12.83
C ASN A 167 7.46 12.41 -13.01
N LYS A 168 8.07 12.03 -11.89
CA LYS A 168 9.14 11.03 -11.82
C LYS A 168 8.65 9.77 -11.11
N TRP A 169 9.30 8.67 -11.45
CA TRP A 169 9.03 7.35 -10.90
C TRP A 169 10.27 6.83 -10.16
N GLU A 170 10.03 6.13 -9.06
CA GLU A 170 11.03 5.27 -8.44
C GLU A 170 10.96 3.89 -9.09
N LEU A 171 12.11 3.36 -9.52
CA LEU A 171 12.17 2.01 -10.06
C LEU A 171 12.43 1.04 -8.91
N VAL A 172 11.48 0.14 -8.66
CA VAL A 172 11.64 -0.96 -7.73
C VAL A 172 12.10 -2.18 -8.51
N ASN A 173 13.28 -2.71 -8.19
CA ASN A 173 13.77 -3.99 -8.68
C ASN A 173 13.55 -5.05 -7.59
N LEU A 174 12.70 -6.04 -7.87
CA LEU A 174 12.31 -7.06 -6.90
C LEU A 174 13.47 -7.97 -6.51
N HIS A 175 14.44 -8.19 -7.40
CA HIS A 175 15.66 -8.96 -7.11
C HIS A 175 16.50 -8.34 -6.00
N SER A 176 16.39 -7.03 -5.77
CA SER A 176 17.06 -6.35 -4.66
C SER A 176 16.49 -6.70 -3.29
N TYR A 177 15.31 -7.33 -3.25
CA TYR A 177 14.59 -7.66 -2.03
C TYR A 177 14.38 -9.17 -1.84
N SER A 178 14.73 -9.97 -2.83
CA SER A 178 14.60 -11.42 -2.79
C SER A 178 15.74 -12.10 -3.55
N THR A 179 16.68 -12.70 -2.83
CA THR A 179 17.70 -13.55 -3.45
C THR A 179 17.09 -14.90 -3.82
N GLY A 180 17.02 -15.22 -5.12
CA GLY A 180 16.57 -16.54 -5.59
C GLY A 180 15.05 -16.68 -5.80
N ILE A 181 14.29 -15.59 -5.74
CA ILE A 181 12.87 -15.57 -6.18
C ILE A 181 12.80 -14.82 -7.51
N ASP A 182 12.47 -15.55 -8.57
CA ASP A 182 12.14 -15.01 -9.89
C ASP A 182 10.64 -15.23 -10.11
N LEU A 183 9.88 -14.14 -10.14
CA LEU A 183 8.43 -14.25 -10.31
C LEU A 183 8.16 -14.67 -11.76
N LYS A 184 7.52 -15.84 -11.92
CA LYS A 184 7.24 -16.38 -13.26
C LYS A 184 6.23 -15.52 -14.04
N GLU A 185 5.44 -14.72 -13.33
CA GLU A 185 4.36 -13.89 -13.83
C GLU A 185 4.43 -12.47 -13.26
N LYS A 186 3.65 -11.54 -13.82
CA LYS A 186 3.58 -10.17 -13.31
C LYS A 186 2.86 -10.18 -11.96
N PRO A 187 3.48 -9.64 -10.89
CA PRO A 187 2.84 -9.59 -9.58
C PRO A 187 1.65 -8.62 -9.56
N GLY A 188 0.69 -8.90 -8.69
CA GLY A 188 -0.14 -7.84 -8.12
C GLY A 188 0.71 -7.03 -7.15
N VAL A 189 0.58 -5.70 -7.17
CA VAL A 189 1.35 -4.81 -6.29
C VAL A 189 0.39 -4.00 -5.44
N LEU A 190 0.27 -4.39 -4.17
CA LEU A 190 -0.40 -3.58 -3.16
C LEU A 190 0.59 -2.55 -2.61
N HIS A 191 0.18 -1.29 -2.52
CA HIS A 191 1.07 -0.21 -2.10
C HIS A 191 0.34 0.85 -1.26
N GLN A 192 0.99 1.34 -0.21
CA GLN A 192 0.43 2.43 0.61
C GLN A 192 1.53 3.26 1.26
N LYS A 193 1.26 4.55 1.44
CA LYS A 193 2.13 5.46 2.18
C LYS A 193 2.18 5.07 3.67
N GLN A 194 3.39 4.92 4.22
CA GLN A 194 3.65 4.46 5.59
C GLN A 194 4.01 5.59 6.55
N THR A 195 4.21 6.81 6.04
CA THR A 195 4.61 8.00 6.81
C THR A 195 3.72 9.19 6.48
N ALA A 196 3.73 10.22 7.34
CA ALA A 196 3.01 11.48 7.14
C ALA A 196 3.96 12.67 7.23
N ASN A 197 5.02 12.67 6.43
CA ASN A 197 6.05 13.71 6.46
C ASN A 197 5.59 15.01 5.78
N ASN A 198 4.72 14.90 4.77
CA ASN A 198 4.10 16.02 4.09
C ASN A 198 2.66 16.21 4.60
N ASP A 199 2.34 17.43 5.01
CA ASP A 199 1.00 17.83 5.45
C ASP A 199 0.12 18.18 4.25
N MET A 200 -0.28 17.15 3.50
CA MET A 200 -1.12 17.28 2.32
C MET A 200 -1.79 15.95 1.96
N TRP A 201 -2.84 16.02 1.14
CA TRP A 201 -3.43 14.83 0.53
C TRP A 201 -2.47 14.19 -0.46
N LEU A 202 -1.95 13.02 -0.10
CA LEU A 202 -0.97 12.28 -0.89
C LEU A 202 -1.21 10.79 -0.79
N THR A 203 -1.50 10.17 -1.94
CA THR A 203 -1.64 8.73 -2.13
C THR A 203 -0.38 8.18 -2.78
N THR A 204 -0.42 6.93 -3.22
CA THR A 204 0.68 6.26 -3.93
C THR A 204 0.14 5.67 -5.22
N THR A 205 1.01 5.53 -6.22
CA THR A 205 0.65 4.98 -7.53
C THR A 205 1.76 4.06 -8.02
N VAL A 206 1.37 3.00 -8.74
CA VAL A 206 2.26 2.02 -9.37
C VAL A 206 1.96 1.94 -10.87
N ALA A 207 3.01 1.82 -11.66
CA ALA A 207 2.95 1.66 -13.11
C ALA A 207 4.04 0.71 -13.61
N ASN A 208 3.98 0.34 -14.89
CA ASN A 208 5.01 -0.46 -15.58
C ASN A 208 5.36 -1.76 -14.85
N VAL A 209 4.35 -2.47 -14.32
CA VAL A 209 4.55 -3.73 -13.62
C VAL A 209 5.02 -4.79 -14.61
N ASP A 210 6.16 -5.36 -14.28
CA ASP A 210 6.81 -6.48 -14.95
C ASP A 210 7.15 -7.54 -13.90
N LYS A 211 7.57 -8.73 -14.35
CA LYS A 211 7.88 -9.88 -13.48
C LYS A 211 8.80 -9.50 -12.32
N ASN A 212 9.83 -8.72 -12.60
CA ASN A 212 10.92 -8.46 -11.66
C ASN A 212 11.06 -6.99 -11.25
N LYS A 213 10.15 -6.13 -11.70
CA LYS A 213 10.24 -4.69 -11.43
C LYS A 213 8.91 -3.98 -11.61
N PHE A 214 8.79 -2.83 -10.98
CA PHE A 214 7.70 -1.89 -11.23
C PHE A 214 8.16 -0.46 -10.95
N SER A 215 7.40 0.50 -11.46
CA SER A 215 7.56 1.92 -11.14
C SER A 215 6.60 2.30 -10.03
N ILE A 216 7.05 3.02 -9.00
CA ILE A 216 6.21 3.51 -7.91
C ILE A 216 6.49 4.98 -7.62
N ALA A 217 5.46 5.72 -7.23
CA ALA A 217 5.58 7.13 -6.91
C ALA A 217 4.52 7.56 -5.89
N LEU A 218 4.70 8.74 -5.31
CA LEU A 218 3.64 9.44 -4.62
C LEU A 218 2.65 9.99 -5.65
N GLU A 219 1.37 9.98 -5.32
CA GLU A 219 0.32 10.53 -6.18
C GLU A 219 -0.35 11.70 -5.47
N LYS A 220 -0.25 12.87 -6.09
CA LYS A 220 -0.90 14.08 -5.59
C LYS A 220 -2.27 14.21 -6.24
N SER A 221 -3.30 14.44 -5.42
CA SER A 221 -4.65 14.75 -5.93
C SER A 221 -4.64 15.97 -6.86
N GLU A 222 -5.35 15.86 -7.98
CA GLU A 222 -5.69 16.96 -8.88
C GLU A 222 -6.44 18.08 -8.14
N ILE A 223 -7.26 17.69 -7.16
CA ILE A 223 -8.08 18.59 -6.35
C ILE A 223 -7.28 18.99 -5.10
N ASP A 224 -6.91 20.28 -5.04
CA ASP A 224 -6.10 20.87 -3.96
C ASP A 224 -6.75 22.14 -3.40
N GLY A 225 -8.06 22.07 -3.15
CA GLY A 225 -8.80 23.05 -2.33
C GLY A 225 -8.76 24.51 -2.80
N TYR A 226 -8.67 24.80 -4.10
CA TYR A 226 -8.59 26.16 -4.66
C TYR A 226 -7.39 27.00 -4.16
N LYS A 227 -6.19 26.42 -4.12
CA LYS A 227 -4.95 27.21 -4.01
C LYS A 227 -4.52 27.74 -5.39
N GLU A 228 -4.10 29.01 -5.43
CA GLU A 228 -3.37 29.58 -6.59
C GLU A 228 -2.24 28.64 -7.00
N LYS A 229 -1.92 28.54 -8.30
CA LYS A 229 -0.92 27.58 -8.80
C LYS A 229 0.43 27.71 -8.07
N SER A 230 0.84 28.93 -7.76
CA SER A 230 2.06 29.27 -7.00
C SER A 230 2.01 28.86 -5.52
N LYS A 231 0.82 28.71 -4.95
CA LYS A 231 0.56 28.39 -3.54
C LYS A 231 0.20 26.91 -3.33
N ARG A 232 0.06 26.12 -4.40
CA ARG A 232 -0.16 24.68 -4.30
C ARG A 232 1.07 24.00 -3.72
N GLN A 233 0.85 23.22 -2.66
CA GLN A 233 1.92 22.47 -2.03
C GLN A 233 2.34 21.33 -2.95
N ILE A 234 3.65 21.14 -3.06
CA ILE A 234 4.27 20.00 -3.72
C ILE A 234 4.96 19.14 -2.67
N PRO A 235 4.96 17.80 -2.79
CA PRO A 235 5.74 16.95 -1.92
C PRO A 235 7.22 17.35 -1.99
N SER A 236 7.77 17.78 -0.86
CA SER A 236 9.17 18.22 -0.76
C SER A 236 9.99 17.28 0.12
N LYS A 237 9.34 16.64 1.11
CA LYS A 237 9.96 15.64 1.98
C LYS A 237 9.72 14.25 1.40
N GLU A 238 10.69 13.36 1.60
CA GLU A 238 10.51 11.94 1.30
C GLU A 238 9.40 11.35 2.14
N GLU A 239 8.63 10.44 1.55
CA GLU A 239 7.71 9.56 2.25
C GLU A 239 8.19 8.13 2.08
N THR A 240 7.88 7.29 3.05
CA THR A 240 8.04 5.85 2.90
C THR A 240 6.79 5.29 2.23
N ILE A 241 6.97 4.58 1.11
CA ILE A 241 5.92 3.80 0.47
C ILE A 241 6.21 2.33 0.75
N GLY A 242 5.28 1.67 1.43
CA GLY A 242 5.27 0.23 1.63
C GLY A 242 4.65 -0.46 0.44
N PHE A 243 5.17 -1.61 0.05
CA PHE A 243 4.62 -2.43 -1.02
C PHE A 243 4.65 -3.91 -0.66
N LEU A 244 3.67 -4.64 -1.21
CA LEU A 244 3.59 -6.09 -1.25
C LEU A 244 3.41 -6.47 -2.72
N ALA A 245 4.39 -7.16 -3.28
CA ALA A 245 4.34 -7.68 -4.64
C ALA A 245 4.23 -9.20 -4.58
N GLY A 246 3.18 -9.79 -5.17
CA GLY A 246 2.98 -11.23 -5.12
C GLY A 246 2.34 -11.84 -6.35
N VAL A 247 2.56 -13.15 -6.50
CA VAL A 247 1.95 -14.02 -7.52
C VAL A 247 1.38 -15.28 -6.87
N GLY A 248 0.28 -15.77 -7.43
CA GLY A 248 -0.40 -17.00 -7.01
C GLY A 248 -1.39 -16.76 -5.87
N ASP A 249 -1.85 -17.83 -5.24
CA ASP A 249 -2.82 -17.77 -4.15
C ASP A 249 -2.43 -18.64 -2.97
N PHE A 250 -2.99 -18.31 -1.81
CA PHE A 250 -2.96 -19.17 -0.63
C PHE A 250 -4.17 -18.89 0.27
N SER A 251 -4.46 -19.82 1.19
CA SER A 251 -5.54 -19.67 2.17
C SER A 251 -4.99 -19.71 3.59
N TYR A 252 -5.55 -18.88 4.47
CA TYR A 252 -5.24 -18.82 5.90
C TYR A 252 -6.45 -18.35 6.71
N GLN A 253 -6.84 -19.11 7.75
CA GLN A 253 -7.99 -18.77 8.61
C GLN A 253 -9.26 -18.41 7.82
N ASP A 254 -9.63 -19.26 6.86
CA ASP A 254 -10.76 -19.05 5.93
C ASP A 254 -10.66 -17.81 5.02
N LEU A 255 -9.54 -17.09 5.07
CA LEU A 255 -9.20 -16.01 4.15
C LEU A 255 -8.43 -16.59 2.97
N ARG A 256 -8.98 -16.42 1.78
CA ARG A 256 -8.26 -16.69 0.54
C ARG A 256 -7.58 -15.40 0.07
N MET A 257 -6.26 -15.44 -0.03
CA MET A 257 -5.44 -14.35 -0.52
C MET A 257 -5.00 -14.66 -1.94
N LEU A 258 -5.35 -13.78 -2.86
CA LEU A 258 -5.04 -13.89 -4.29
C LEU A 258 -4.06 -12.77 -4.65
N PHE A 259 -2.91 -13.14 -5.22
CA PHE A 259 -1.90 -12.21 -5.67
C PHE A 259 -1.69 -12.38 -7.18
N GLY A 260 -1.78 -11.28 -7.94
CA GLY A 260 -1.57 -11.31 -9.38
C GLY A 260 -2.50 -10.38 -10.15
N LEU A 261 -2.33 -10.36 -11.47
CA LEU A 261 -3.26 -9.68 -12.37
C LEU A 261 -4.47 -10.57 -12.62
N GLN A 262 -5.61 -10.19 -12.04
CA GLN A 262 -6.90 -10.79 -12.36
C GLN A 262 -7.43 -10.15 -13.66
N LYS A 263 -7.73 -10.97 -14.66
CA LYS A 263 -8.48 -10.54 -15.85
C LYS A 263 -9.93 -10.92 -15.65
N THR A 264 -10.81 -9.95 -15.54
CA THR A 264 -12.26 -10.19 -15.62
C THR A 264 -12.68 -10.35 -17.08
N LYS A 265 -13.75 -11.10 -17.37
CA LYS A 265 -14.25 -11.34 -18.74
C LYS A 265 -14.40 -10.05 -19.57
N ASP A 266 -14.70 -8.91 -18.94
CA ASP A 266 -14.93 -7.63 -19.64
C ASP A 266 -13.69 -6.79 -19.91
N THR A 267 -12.55 -7.09 -19.29
CA THR A 267 -11.31 -6.30 -19.53
C THR A 267 -10.73 -6.48 -20.94
N LEU A 268 -11.28 -7.39 -21.74
CA LEU A 268 -10.76 -7.69 -23.08
C LEU A 268 -11.55 -7.03 -24.22
N GLN A 269 -12.78 -6.52 -24.01
CA GLN A 269 -13.63 -6.08 -25.14
C GLN A 269 -14.53 -4.84 -24.94
N LEU A 270 -14.54 -4.17 -23.78
CA LEU A 270 -15.43 -3.01 -23.58
C LEU A 270 -14.70 -1.69 -23.29
N LYS A 271 -15.24 -0.61 -23.86
CA LYS A 271 -14.72 0.77 -23.79
C LYS A 271 -14.69 1.36 -22.37
N ASP A 272 -15.36 0.76 -21.40
CA ASP A 272 -15.42 1.24 -20.01
C ASP A 272 -15.20 0.10 -19.00
N PRO A 273 -13.95 -0.09 -18.53
CA PRO A 273 -13.61 -1.18 -17.61
C PRO A 273 -14.14 -0.97 -16.17
N ILE A 274 -14.49 0.26 -15.79
CA ILE A 274 -14.93 0.60 -14.42
C ILE A 274 -16.41 0.26 -14.19
N THR A 275 -17.29 0.51 -15.16
CA THR A 275 -18.73 0.24 -15.04
C THR A 275 -19.07 -1.23 -15.23
N SER A 276 -18.32 -1.93 -16.10
CA SER A 276 -18.55 -3.34 -16.42
C SER A 276 -17.90 -4.28 -15.38
N GLY A 277 -16.75 -3.89 -14.81
CA GLY A 277 -16.06 -4.65 -13.78
C GLY A 277 -16.85 -4.82 -12.47
N CYS A 278 -17.71 -3.86 -12.13
CA CYS A 278 -18.61 -3.96 -10.97
C CYS A 278 -19.88 -4.77 -11.25
N GLY A 279 -20.22 -5.03 -12.52
CA GLY A 279 -21.41 -5.79 -12.92
C GLY A 279 -21.18 -7.28 -13.12
N ASN A 280 -19.92 -7.70 -13.21
CA ASN A 280 -19.55 -9.10 -13.41
C ASN A 280 -19.05 -9.74 -12.12
N TYR A 281 -19.92 -10.59 -11.54
CA TYR A 281 -19.55 -11.54 -10.50
C TYR A 281 -18.52 -12.51 -11.07
N VAL A 282 -17.31 -12.49 -10.51
CA VAL A 282 -16.41 -13.64 -10.63
C VAL A 282 -16.93 -14.68 -9.65
N ASP A 283 -17.46 -15.78 -10.17
CA ASP A 283 -17.83 -16.92 -9.33
C ASP A 283 -16.54 -17.58 -8.81
N PHE A 284 -16.19 -17.26 -7.58
CA PHE A 284 -15.10 -17.94 -6.89
C PHE A 284 -15.57 -19.35 -6.55
N THR A 285 -14.85 -20.35 -7.05
CA THR A 285 -15.05 -21.75 -6.64
C THR A 285 -13.82 -22.21 -5.86
N PRO A 286 -13.97 -22.62 -4.58
CA PRO A 286 -15.19 -22.52 -3.77
C PRO A 286 -15.54 -21.04 -3.45
N PRO A 287 -16.82 -20.75 -3.13
CA PRO A 287 -17.25 -19.40 -2.76
C PRO A 287 -16.56 -18.95 -1.47
N PHE A 288 -16.38 -17.64 -1.29
CA PHE A 288 -15.84 -17.11 -0.05
C PHE A 288 -16.85 -17.29 1.09
N ASN A 289 -16.38 -17.83 2.23
CA ASN A 289 -17.19 -18.00 3.44
C ASN A 289 -17.41 -16.68 4.21
N SER A 290 -16.76 -15.58 3.78
CA SER A 290 -16.89 -14.24 4.34
C SER A 290 -16.65 -13.18 3.26
N ILE A 291 -17.02 -11.92 3.50
CA ILE A 291 -16.79 -10.82 2.55
C ILE A 291 -15.29 -10.76 2.23
N PRO A 292 -14.87 -10.96 0.97
CA PRO A 292 -13.46 -11.03 0.60
C PRO A 292 -12.77 -9.70 0.85
N PHE A 293 -11.49 -9.77 1.23
CA PHE A 293 -10.60 -8.63 1.25
C PHE A 293 -10.19 -8.37 -0.21
N ILE A 294 -10.70 -7.30 -0.81
CA ILE A 294 -10.28 -6.86 -2.14
C ILE A 294 -9.13 -5.86 -1.95
N PHE A 295 -7.99 -6.16 -2.58
CA PHE A 295 -6.75 -5.38 -2.55
C PHE A 295 -6.48 -4.76 -3.92
#